data_AF-A0A956XA72-F1
#
_entry.id   AF-A0A956XA72-F1
#
_cell.length_a   1.000
_cell.length_b   1.000
_cell.length_c   1.000
_cell.angle_alpha   90.00
_cell.angle_beta   90.00
_cell.angle_gamma   90.00
#
_symmetry.space_group_name_H-M   'P 1'
#
loop_
_entity.id
_entity.type
_entity.pdbx_description
1 polymer ?
#
loop_
_entity_poly.entity_id
_entity_poly.type
_entity_poly.pdbx_seq_one_letter_code
_entity_poly.pdbx_strand_id
1 'polypeptide(L)'
;IRITASTNLNESEIDRMVNEAKSHEADDQRQREVIEARNQADQLIYTVEKSLNELGDKLAANERSNIETLITELRETMKGNDIAQIRSQSERLQQASYAISQQLYQAQGQDQTGGQTNGSGSNGSNGNGDGRSTDEGVVEGEFEEM
;
A
#
# COMPACT_ATOMS: atom_id res chain seq x y z
N ILE A 1 -56.15 7.64 -4.82
CA ILE A 1 -55.36 8.71 -4.17
C ILE A 1 -54.39 9.24 -5.22
N ARG A 2 -54.56 10.48 -5.68
CA ARG A 2 -53.72 11.12 -6.71
C ARG A 2 -52.92 12.23 -6.03
N ILE A 3 -51.60 12.08 -5.97
CA ILE A 3 -50.71 13.07 -5.37
C ILE A 3 -50.52 14.20 -6.41
N THR A 4 -51.14 15.36 -6.18
CA THR A 4 -50.87 16.58 -6.95
C THR A 4 -49.86 17.42 -6.17
N ALA A 5 -48.60 17.40 -6.61
CA ALA A 5 -47.54 18.26 -6.09
C ALA A 5 -47.72 19.68 -6.66
N SER A 6 -48.64 20.44 -6.07
CA SER A 6 -48.83 21.86 -6.37
C SER A 6 -48.24 22.68 -5.21
N THR A 7 -46.92 22.83 -5.25
CA THR A 7 -46.06 23.90 -4.66
C THR A 7 -44.61 23.39 -4.73
N ASN A 8 -44.13 23.23 -5.96
CA ASN A 8 -42.72 22.96 -6.23
C ASN A 8 -41.99 24.29 -6.02
N LEU A 9 -41.07 24.33 -5.06
CA LEU A 9 -40.10 25.38 -4.73
C LEU A 9 -40.13 26.62 -5.65
N ASN A 10 -40.35 27.81 -5.10
CA ASN A 10 -40.21 29.04 -5.88
C ASN A 10 -38.76 29.21 -6.37
N GLU A 11 -38.52 29.96 -7.46
CA GLU A 11 -37.16 30.13 -8.03
C GLU A 11 -36.13 30.57 -6.98
N SER A 12 -36.54 31.39 -6.01
CA SER A 12 -35.68 31.82 -4.90
C SER A 12 -35.31 30.69 -3.92
N GLU A 13 -36.20 29.73 -3.68
CA GLU A 13 -35.95 28.51 -2.91
C GLU A 13 -35.06 27.55 -3.69
N ILE A 14 -35.25 27.43 -5.01
CA ILE A 14 -34.37 26.64 -5.90
C ILE A 14 -32.95 27.20 -5.87
N ASP A 15 -32.79 28.51 -6.07
CA ASP A 15 -31.47 29.17 -6.06
C ASP A 15 -30.79 29.06 -4.69
N ARG A 16 -31.57 29.17 -3.61
CA ARG A 16 -31.07 28.95 -2.25
C ARG A 16 -30.60 27.51 -2.07
N MET A 17 -31.40 26.53 -2.48
CA MET A 17 -31.02 25.11 -2.39
C MET A 17 -29.81 24.76 -3.26
N VAL A 18 -29.66 25.37 -4.45
CA VAL A 18 -28.49 25.17 -5.32
C VAL A 18 -27.23 25.76 -4.68
N ASN A 19 -27.31 26.95 -4.09
CA ASN A 19 -26.16 27.54 -3.40
C ASN A 19 -25.80 26.79 -2.11
N GLU A 20 -26.80 26.32 -1.36
CA GLU A 20 -26.62 25.48 -0.17
C GLU A 20 -25.97 24.14 -0.56
N ALA A 21 -26.45 23.48 -1.62
CA ALA A 21 -25.85 22.26 -2.15
C ALA A 21 -24.39 22.46 -2.60
N LYS A 22 -24.08 23.56 -3.30
CA LYS A 22 -22.69 23.90 -3.68
C LYS A 22 -21.79 24.16 -2.48
N SER A 23 -22.32 24.75 -1.41
CA SER A 23 -21.55 24.97 -0.17
C SER A 23 -21.25 23.65 0.55
N HIS A 24 -22.20 22.71 0.54
CA HIS A 24 -22.01 21.37 1.10
C HIS A 24 -21.09 20.48 0.25
N GLU A 25 -21.10 20.62 -1.07
CA GLU A 25 -20.20 19.89 -1.98
C GLU A 25 -18.73 20.10 -1.58
N ALA A 26 -18.33 21.34 -1.28
CA ALA A 26 -16.96 21.65 -0.86
C ALA A 26 -16.60 21.06 0.52
N ASP A 27 -17.55 21.02 1.45
CA ASP A 27 -17.34 20.44 2.78
C ASP A 27 -17.29 18.90 2.72
N ASP A 28 -18.17 18.29 1.94
CA ASP A 28 -18.19 16.84 1.68
C ASP A 28 -16.90 16.40 0.98
N GLN A 29 -16.42 17.18 0.00
CA GLN A 29 -15.14 16.95 -0.66
C GLN A 29 -13.97 16.97 0.35
N ARG A 30 -13.92 17.97 1.24
CA ARG A 30 -12.89 18.03 2.28
C ARG A 30 -12.97 16.85 3.25
N GLN A 31 -14.18 16.47 3.69
CA GLN A 31 -14.33 15.30 4.56
C GLN A 31 -13.86 14.02 3.89
N ARG A 32 -14.17 13.85 2.61
CA ARG A 32 -13.70 12.72 1.81
C ARG A 32 -12.18 12.68 1.73
N GLU A 33 -11.54 13.83 1.48
CA GLU A 33 -10.08 13.93 1.42
C GLU A 33 -9.40 13.59 2.76
N VAL A 34 -9.98 14.01 3.89
CA VAL A 34 -9.46 13.62 5.22
C VAL A 34 -9.53 12.11 5.40
N ILE A 35 -10.67 11.49 5.07
CA ILE A 35 -10.87 10.05 5.21
C ILE A 35 -9.91 9.29 4.30
N GLU A 36 -9.74 9.73 3.05
CA GLU A 36 -8.82 9.12 2.11
C GLU A 36 -7.37 9.20 2.60
N ALA A 37 -6.94 10.38 3.07
CA ALA A 37 -5.61 10.55 3.63
C ALA A 37 -5.38 9.65 4.86
N ARG A 38 -6.38 9.50 5.73
CA ARG A 38 -6.32 8.57 6.87
C ARG A 38 -6.19 7.12 6.41
N ASN A 39 -7.02 6.68 5.46
CA ASN A 39 -6.97 5.31 4.96
C ASN A 39 -5.62 4.98 4.30
N GLN A 40 -5.06 5.92 3.53
CA GLN A 40 -3.73 5.77 2.94
C GLN A 40 -2.65 5.66 4.01
N ALA A 41 -2.72 6.50 5.05
CA ALA A 41 -1.78 6.47 6.16
C ALA A 41 -1.88 5.15 6.97
N ASP A 42 -3.09 4.65 7.24
CA ASP A 42 -3.31 3.37 7.93
C ASP A 42 -2.76 2.20 7.12
N GLN A 43 -2.99 2.18 5.81
CA GLN A 43 -2.45 1.14 4.93
C GLN A 43 -0.92 1.16 4.90
N LEU A 44 -0.32 2.35 4.90
CA LEU A 44 1.13 2.52 4.98
C LEU A 44 1.66 2.00 6.33
N ILE A 45 1.06 2.40 7.45
CA ILE A 45 1.44 1.93 8.79
C ILE A 45 1.43 0.41 8.85
N TYR A 46 0.35 -0.22 8.40
CA TYR A 46 0.22 -1.67 8.41
C TYR A 46 1.33 -2.35 7.59
N THR A 47 1.62 -1.83 6.41
CA THR A 47 2.66 -2.38 5.52
C THR A 47 4.04 -2.27 6.18
N VAL A 48 4.35 -1.12 6.78
CA VAL A 48 5.64 -0.90 7.45
C VAL A 48 5.77 -1.75 8.72
N GLU A 49 4.72 -1.83 9.54
CA GLU A 49 4.69 -2.71 10.72
C GLU A 49 4.91 -4.17 10.32
N LYS A 50 4.30 -4.63 9.22
CA LYS A 50 4.53 -5.97 8.68
C LYS A 50 5.99 -6.18 8.29
N SER A 51 6.57 -5.26 7.51
CA SER A 51 7.96 -5.36 7.09
C SER A 51 8.95 -5.30 8.26
N LEU A 52 8.67 -4.50 9.30
CA LEU A 52 9.45 -4.48 10.54
C LEU A 52 9.42 -5.83 11.26
N ASN A 53 8.26 -6.48 11.32
CA ASN A 53 8.11 -7.80 11.92
C ASN A 53 8.84 -8.88 11.10
N GLU A 54 8.81 -8.80 9.77
CA GLU A 54 9.51 -9.74 8.88
C GLU A 54 11.03 -9.60 8.95
N LEU A 55 11.53 -8.37 9.06
CA LEU A 55 12.96 -8.11 9.23
C LEU A 55 13.47 -8.50 10.61
N GLY A 56 12.63 -8.41 11.65
CA GLY A 56 13.00 -8.86 12.99
C GLY A 56 14.30 -8.22 13.47
N ASP A 57 15.29 -9.07 13.75
CA ASP A 57 16.63 -8.69 14.22
C ASP A 57 17.61 -8.30 13.10
N LYS A 58 17.21 -8.41 11.83
CA LYS A 58 18.04 -7.99 10.68
C LYS A 58 18.13 -6.47 10.53
N LEU A 59 17.21 -5.72 11.16
CA LEU A 59 17.19 -4.25 11.16
C LEU A 59 17.94 -3.69 12.38
N ALA A 60 18.69 -2.60 12.19
CA ALA A 60 19.36 -1.94 13.31
C ALA A 60 18.34 -1.41 14.34
N ALA A 61 18.60 -1.60 15.63
CA ALA A 61 17.70 -1.17 16.71
C ALA A 61 17.33 0.32 16.66
N ASN A 62 18.28 1.16 16.23
CA ASN A 62 18.06 2.60 16.04
C ASN A 62 17.06 2.87 14.90
N GLU A 63 17.17 2.16 13.77
CA GLU A 63 16.25 2.31 12.64
C GLU A 63 14.85 1.81 12.99
N ARG A 64 14.76 0.65 13.65
CA ARG A 64 13.50 0.13 14.19
C ARG A 64 12.81 1.15 15.10
N SER A 65 13.53 1.67 16.09
CA SER A 65 12.98 2.64 17.06
C SER A 65 12.54 3.95 16.39
N ASN A 66 13.30 4.45 15.41
CA ASN A 66 12.93 5.63 14.63
C ASN A 66 11.60 5.41 13.88
N ILE A 67 11.40 4.23 13.29
CA ILE A 67 10.22 3.93 12.49
C ILE A 67 9.00 3.67 13.38
N GLU A 68 9.16 2.98 14.51
CA GLU A 68 8.12 2.83 15.52
C GLU A 68 7.65 4.20 16.07
N THR A 69 8.59 5.14 16.22
CA THR A 69 8.26 6.52 16.62
C THR A 69 7.45 7.22 15.53
N LEU A 70 7.87 7.14 14.25
CA LEU A 70 7.12 7.72 13.12
C LEU A 70 5.72 7.13 12.96
N ILE A 71 5.56 5.82 13.17
CA ILE A 71 4.25 5.14 13.18
C ILE A 71 3.36 5.70 14.28
N THR A 72 3.92 5.86 15.48
CA THR A 72 3.17 6.40 16.63
C THR A 72 2.76 7.85 16.39
N GLU A 73 3.68 8.69 15.89
CA GLU A 73 3.38 10.08 15.52
C GLU A 73 2.30 10.18 14.43
N LEU A 74 2.37 9.35 13.39
CA LEU A 74 1.37 9.33 12.33
C LEU A 74 0.00 8.90 12.88
N ARG A 75 -0.06 7.86 13.71
CA ARG A 75 -1.31 7.43 14.39
C ARG A 75 -1.93 8.54 15.23
N GLU A 76 -1.13 9.29 15.99
CA GLU A 76 -1.63 10.44 16.76
C GLU A 76 -2.12 11.56 15.84
N THR A 77 -1.38 11.87 14.78
CA THR A 77 -1.73 12.91 13.80
C THR A 77 -3.05 12.59 13.09
N MET A 78 -3.29 11.31 12.78
CA MET A 78 -4.52 10.83 12.15
C MET A 78 -5.77 10.99 13.01
N LYS A 79 -5.65 11.12 14.34
CA LYS A 79 -6.80 11.45 15.21
C LYS A 79 -7.31 12.87 14.99
N GLY A 80 -6.48 13.76 14.46
CA GLY A 80 -6.84 15.10 14.02
C GLY A 80 -7.36 15.14 12.58
N ASN A 81 -7.78 16.32 12.12
CA ASN A 81 -8.33 16.54 10.76
C ASN A 81 -7.36 17.30 9.84
N ASP A 82 -6.07 17.38 10.19
CA ASP A 82 -5.08 18.12 9.41
C ASP A 82 -4.49 17.23 8.31
N ILE A 83 -5.06 17.36 7.11
CA ILE A 83 -4.65 16.61 5.91
C ILE A 83 -3.17 16.87 5.58
N ALA A 84 -2.69 18.10 5.76
CA ALA A 84 -1.32 18.47 5.41
C ALA A 84 -0.33 17.76 6.35
N GLN A 85 -0.64 17.70 7.64
CA GLN A 85 0.18 16.97 8.61
C GLN A 85 0.14 15.45 8.37
N ILE A 86 -1.05 14.88 8.10
CA ILE A 86 -1.18 13.44 7.79
C ILE A 86 -0.35 13.08 6.55
N ARG A 87 -0.43 13.88 5.48
CA ARG A 87 0.34 13.65 4.25
C ARG A 87 1.85 13.78 4.48
N SER A 88 2.29 14.83 5.17
CA SER A 88 3.70 15.05 5.47
C SER A 88 4.28 13.92 6.33
N GLN A 89 3.56 13.48 7.37
CA GLN A 89 3.99 12.35 8.20
C GLN A 89 3.96 11.01 7.45
N SER A 90 2.98 10.82 6.57
CA SER A 90 2.93 9.64 5.68
C SER A 90 4.13 9.61 4.73
N GLU A 91 4.51 10.74 4.13
CA GLU A 91 5.71 10.82 3.28
C GLU A 91 6.99 10.52 4.06
N ARG A 92 7.11 11.02 5.29
CA ARG A 92 8.26 10.71 6.18
C ARG A 92 8.33 9.22 6.50
N LEU A 93 7.20 8.59 6.84
CA LEU A 93 7.12 7.16 7.09
C LEU A 93 7.45 6.36 5.83
N GLN A 94 6.96 6.79 4.67
CA GLN A 94 7.23 6.16 3.38
C GLN A 94 8.72 6.23 3.04
N GLN A 95 9.37 7.37 3.25
CA GLN A 95 10.82 7.51 3.08
C GLN A 95 11.61 6.54 3.96
N ALA A 96 11.23 6.43 5.24
CA ALA A 96 11.87 5.49 6.16
C ALA A 96 11.61 4.02 5.76
N SER A 97 10.43 3.73 5.20
CA SER A 97 10.07 2.38 4.71
C SER A 97 10.90 1.93 3.50
N TYR A 98 11.39 2.85 2.66
CA TYR A 98 12.29 2.48 1.55
C TYR A 98 13.62 1.90 2.05
N ALA A 99 14.15 2.40 3.18
CA ALA A 99 15.36 1.86 3.78
C ALA A 99 15.14 0.42 4.27
N ILE A 100 14.00 0.15 4.93
CA ILE A 100 13.56 -1.21 5.30
C ILE A 100 13.45 -2.10 4.07
N SER A 101 12.77 -1.63 3.02
CA SER A 101 12.49 -2.41 1.82
C SER A 101 13.79 -2.88 1.16
N GLN A 102 14.80 -2.00 1.08
CA GLN A 102 16.12 -2.37 0.55
C GLN A 102 16.79 -3.46 1.39
N GLN A 103 16.72 -3.38 2.72
CA GLN A 103 17.24 -4.43 3.60
C GLN A 103 16.45 -5.74 3.48
N LEU A 104 15.13 -5.68 3.27
CA LEU A 104 14.28 -6.86 3.07
C LEU A 104 14.63 -7.59 1.78
N TYR A 105 14.84 -6.87 0.68
CA TYR A 105 15.31 -7.45 -0.58
C TYR A 105 16.69 -8.09 -0.44
N GLN A 106 17.62 -7.43 0.27
CA GLN A 106 18.95 -8.01 0.55
C GLN A 106 18.84 -9.26 1.43
N ALA A 107 18.01 -9.22 2.47
CA ALA A 107 17.77 -10.34 3.36
C ALA A 107 17.13 -11.55 2.66
N GLN A 108 16.18 -11.32 1.74
CA GLN A 108 15.55 -12.39 0.94
C GLN A 108 16.50 -12.95 -0.14
N GLY A 109 17.35 -12.11 -0.74
CA GLY A 109 18.38 -12.58 -1.69
C GLY A 109 19.48 -13.42 -1.01
N GLN A 110 19.72 -13.20 0.27
CA GLN A 110 20.73 -13.94 1.05
C GLN A 110 20.21 -15.27 1.61
N ASP A 111 18.89 -15.42 1.82
CA ASP A 111 18.29 -16.70 2.24
C ASP A 111 18.18 -17.72 1.09
N GLN A 112 18.42 -17.35 -0.18
CA GLN A 112 18.52 -18.31 -1.30
C GLN A 112 19.93 -18.87 -1.56
N THR A 113 20.96 -18.43 -0.81
CA THR A 113 22.35 -18.90 -1.00
C THR A 113 22.91 -19.68 0.19
N GLY A 114 22.11 -19.98 1.22
CA GLY A 114 22.55 -20.63 2.46
C GLY A 114 21.95 -22.02 2.77
N GLY A 115 21.24 -22.66 1.84
CA GLY A 115 20.57 -23.96 2.03
C GLY A 115 21.38 -25.17 1.57
N GLN A 116 22.25 -25.65 2.46
CA GLN A 116 23.03 -26.89 2.49
C GLN A 116 22.61 -28.08 1.59
N THR A 117 23.61 -28.62 0.88
CA THR A 117 23.79 -30.05 0.59
C THR A 117 23.46 -30.93 1.81
N ASN A 118 22.58 -31.93 1.66
CA ASN A 118 22.80 -33.35 1.98
C ASN A 118 21.47 -34.13 1.94
N GLY A 119 21.43 -35.25 1.22
CA GLY A 119 20.25 -36.12 1.18
C GLY A 119 20.24 -37.11 0.02
N SER A 120 21.31 -37.89 -0.13
CA SER A 120 21.39 -39.08 -0.99
C SER A 120 20.13 -39.95 -0.91
N GLY A 121 19.55 -40.26 -2.07
CA GLY A 121 18.45 -41.20 -2.23
C GLY A 121 18.40 -41.71 -3.67
N SER A 122 19.42 -42.47 -4.08
CA SER A 122 19.36 -43.31 -5.26
C SER A 122 18.13 -44.22 -5.25
N ASN A 123 17.65 -44.50 -6.47
CA ASN A 123 16.93 -45.69 -6.92
C ASN A 123 15.42 -45.55 -7.14
N GLY A 124 15.00 -45.75 -8.39
CA GLY A 124 13.59 -45.95 -8.71
C GLY A 124 13.18 -45.70 -10.16
N SER A 125 13.86 -46.32 -11.12
CA SER A 125 13.37 -46.46 -12.50
C SER A 125 11.93 -47.03 -12.54
N ASN A 126 10.98 -46.33 -13.17
CA ASN A 126 10.00 -46.86 -14.12
C ASN A 126 8.88 -45.85 -14.43
N GLY A 127 8.56 -45.67 -15.70
CA GLY A 127 7.26 -45.09 -16.11
C GLY A 127 7.25 -44.42 -17.48
N ASN A 128 7.14 -45.23 -18.54
CA ASN A 128 6.85 -44.82 -19.92
C ASN A 128 5.72 -43.77 -20.05
N GLY A 129 5.85 -42.86 -21.02
CA GLY A 129 4.73 -42.03 -21.49
C GLY A 129 5.12 -40.99 -22.55
N ASP A 130 5.12 -41.43 -23.81
CA ASP A 130 5.29 -40.68 -25.07
C ASP A 130 4.46 -39.37 -25.18
N GLY A 131 5.05 -38.28 -25.70
CA GLY A 131 4.29 -37.03 -25.95
C GLY A 131 5.04 -35.75 -26.33
N ARG A 132 5.73 -35.75 -27.49
CA ARG A 132 5.91 -34.66 -28.49
C ARG A 132 6.24 -33.19 -28.09
N SER A 133 7.39 -32.76 -28.65
CA SER A 133 7.67 -31.49 -29.36
C SER A 133 8.02 -30.20 -28.60
N THR A 134 9.33 -29.93 -28.59
CA THR A 134 10.06 -28.72 -29.03
C THR A 134 9.34 -27.36 -29.04
N ASP A 135 9.85 -26.42 -28.22
CA ASP A 135 10.36 -25.07 -28.59
C ASP A 135 10.70 -24.35 -27.27
N GLU A 136 11.94 -24.43 -26.77
CA GLU A 136 13.06 -23.51 -27.02
C GLU A 136 12.80 -22.06 -26.56
N GLY A 137 13.75 -21.55 -25.76
CA GLY A 137 13.55 -20.43 -24.86
C GLY A 137 13.41 -19.08 -25.54
N VAL A 138 12.35 -18.35 -25.18
CA VAL A 138 12.23 -16.92 -25.42
C VAL A 138 12.56 -16.20 -24.12
N VAL A 139 13.85 -15.87 -23.95
CA VAL A 139 14.29 -14.82 -23.05
C VAL A 139 14.78 -13.69 -23.95
N GLU A 140 13.86 -12.85 -24.40
CA GLU A 140 14.20 -11.59 -25.06
C GLU A 140 14.65 -10.60 -23.99
N GLY A 141 15.94 -10.69 -23.65
CA GLY A 141 16.67 -9.60 -23.01
C GLY A 141 16.95 -8.53 -24.05
N GLU A 142 16.16 -7.47 -24.00
CA GLU A 142 16.44 -6.18 -24.65
C GLU A 142 17.75 -5.60 -24.07
N PHE A 143 18.84 -5.74 -24.83
CA PHE A 143 20.14 -5.12 -24.56
C PHE A 143 20.34 -3.91 -25.46
N GLU A 144 20.80 -2.86 -24.82
CA GLU A 144 20.88 -1.47 -25.24
C GLU A 144 22.03 -1.17 -26.22
N GLU A 145 21.74 -0.20 -27.07
CA GLU A 145 22.49 0.32 -28.22
C GLU A 145 23.83 1.00 -27.81
N MET A 146 24.93 0.63 -28.48
CA MET A 146 26.10 1.48 -28.69
C MET A 146 26.87 1.05 -29.94
#